data_AF-A0A0M3ATC0-F1
#
_entry.id   AF-A0A0M3ATC0-F1
#
_cell.length_a   1.000
_cell.length_b   1.000
_cell.length_c   1.000
_cell.angle_alpha   90.00
_cell.angle_beta   90.00
_cell.angle_gamma   90.00
#
_symmetry.space_group_name_H-M   'P 1'
#
loop_
_entity.id
_entity.type
_entity.pdbx_description
1 polymer ?
#
loop_
_entity_poly.entity_id
_entity_poly.type
_entity_poly.pdbx_seq_one_letter_code
_entity_poly.pdbx_strand_id
1 'polypeptide(L)'
;LVFTGRSRQSANIIDAQAKSISSGGKSLEAMHQLKLEATLMKEALLFGNMPEVGRILARGWEAKKQTSAAVSSPEVERLFDIALSNGALAGKLSGAGGGGFAMFLIDPTRRSQVAHLINEQSLGRTETCRLIVEAATSWEYPRWV
;
A
#
# COMPACT_ATOMS: atom_id res chain seq x y z
N LEU A 1 4.88 -4.59 6.88
CA LEU A 1 5.07 -3.27 6.23
C LEU A 1 6.51 -3.19 5.78
N VAL A 2 6.81 -2.45 4.71
CA VAL A 2 8.18 -2.21 4.23
C VAL A 2 8.32 -0.73 3.93
N PHE A 3 9.26 -0.06 4.60
CA PHE A 3 9.62 1.32 4.26
C PHE A 3 10.66 1.31 3.14
N THR A 4 10.33 1.90 1.99
CA THR A 4 11.17 1.86 0.77
C THR A 4 12.29 2.90 0.76
N GLY A 5 12.46 3.67 1.83
CA GLY A 5 13.53 4.67 1.94
C GLY A 5 13.30 5.97 1.16
N ARG A 6 12.31 6.03 0.27
CA ARG A 6 11.98 7.24 -0.51
C ARG A 6 10.93 8.10 0.19
N SER A 7 11.32 9.34 0.54
CA SER A 7 10.42 10.40 1.00
C SER A 7 9.75 11.11 -0.18
N ARG A 8 8.54 11.64 0.06
CA ARG A 8 7.52 11.92 -0.97
C ARG A 8 7.60 13.33 -1.59
N GLN A 9 7.23 13.43 -2.86
CA GLN A 9 6.52 14.58 -3.44
C GLN A 9 5.08 14.16 -3.81
N SER A 10 4.26 13.80 -2.82
CA SER A 10 2.87 13.34 -3.05
C SER A 10 2.02 14.35 -3.82
N ALA A 11 2.33 15.64 -3.71
CA ALA A 11 1.66 16.70 -4.47
C ALA A 11 1.73 16.44 -5.99
N ASN A 12 2.92 16.13 -6.51
CA ASN A 12 3.10 15.90 -7.95
C ASN A 12 2.32 14.67 -8.45
N ILE A 13 2.22 13.62 -7.63
CA ILE A 13 1.45 12.42 -7.99
C ILE A 13 -0.04 12.73 -8.01
N ILE A 14 -0.53 13.47 -7.01
CA ILE A 14 -1.93 13.89 -6.92
C ILE A 14 -2.28 14.81 -8.10
N ASP A 15 -1.41 15.76 -8.45
CA ASP A 15 -1.59 16.64 -9.61
C ASP A 15 -1.59 15.84 -10.92
N ALA A 16 -0.70 14.86 -11.06
CA ALA A 16 -0.67 13.98 -12.23
C ALA A 16 -1.94 13.12 -12.34
N GLN A 17 -2.45 12.60 -11.22
CA GLN A 17 -3.72 11.87 -11.18
C GLN A 17 -4.88 12.78 -11.58
N ALA A 18 -4.97 13.98 -10.99
CA ALA A 18 -6.02 14.95 -11.32
C ALA A 18 -6.03 15.31 -12.82
N LYS A 19 -4.85 15.57 -13.40
CA LYS A 19 -4.70 15.82 -14.85
C LYS A 19 -5.13 14.62 -15.70
N SER A 20 -4.72 13.41 -15.31
CA SER A 20 -5.02 12.18 -16.05
C SER A 20 -6.51 11.83 -16.03
N ILE A 21 -7.21 12.15 -14.94
CA ILE A 21 -8.65 11.95 -14.81
C ILE A 21 -9.41 12.95 -15.69
N SER A 22 -8.99 14.22 -15.71
CA SER A 22 -9.60 15.25 -16.57
C SER A 22 -9.46 14.93 -18.06
N SER A 23 -8.45 14.17 -18.47
CA SER A 23 -8.32 13.66 -19.84
C SER A 23 -9.17 12.42 -20.15
N GLY A 24 -9.85 11.83 -19.15
CA GLY A 24 -10.72 10.67 -19.31
C GLY A 24 -9.97 9.36 -19.63
N GLY A 25 -10.70 8.38 -20.18
CA GLY A 25 -10.14 7.10 -20.62
C GLY A 25 -9.70 6.19 -19.47
N LYS A 26 -8.59 5.45 -19.68
CA LYS A 26 -8.12 4.39 -18.77
C LYS A 26 -7.85 4.87 -17.35
N SER A 27 -7.38 6.10 -17.16
CA SER A 27 -7.11 6.64 -15.81
C SER A 27 -8.42 6.87 -15.04
N LEU A 28 -9.47 7.35 -15.70
CA LEU A 28 -10.80 7.52 -15.11
C LEU A 28 -11.43 6.15 -14.76
N GLU A 29 -11.35 5.18 -15.66
CA GLU A 29 -11.81 3.80 -15.43
C GLU A 29 -11.08 3.17 -14.24
N ALA A 30 -9.75 3.35 -14.15
CA ALA A 30 -8.94 2.89 -13.02
C ALA A 30 -9.37 3.53 -11.69
N MET A 31 -9.75 4.80 -11.68
CA MET A 31 -10.29 5.47 -10.49
C MET A 31 -11.67 4.92 -10.09
N HIS A 32 -12.53 4.62 -11.07
CA HIS A 32 -13.81 3.94 -10.80
C HIS A 32 -13.58 2.54 -10.23
N GLN A 33 -12.61 1.79 -10.75
CA GLN A 33 -12.24 0.49 -10.21
C GLN A 33 -11.72 0.61 -8.77
N LEU A 34 -10.85 1.57 -8.47
CA LEU A 34 -10.38 1.83 -7.10
C LEU A 34 -11.53 2.11 -6.13
N LYS A 35 -12.53 2.89 -6.56
CA LYS A 35 -13.74 3.16 -5.77
C LYS A 35 -14.51 1.86 -5.48
N LEU A 36 -14.69 1.01 -6.49
CA LEU A 36 -15.38 -0.27 -6.35
C LEU A 36 -14.63 -1.20 -5.39
N GLU A 37 -13.32 -1.38 -5.57
CA GLU A 37 -12.49 -2.25 -4.72
C GLU A 37 -12.46 -1.76 -3.26
N ALA A 38 -12.59 -0.46 -3.00
CA ALA A 38 -12.69 0.04 -1.63
C ALA A 38 -13.98 -0.42 -0.93
N THR A 39 -15.12 -0.41 -1.63
CA THR A 39 -16.39 -0.94 -1.12
C THR A 39 -16.30 -2.45 -0.89
N LEU A 40 -15.77 -3.20 -1.85
CA LEU A 40 -15.59 -4.66 -1.72
C LEU A 40 -14.63 -5.03 -0.59
N MET A 41 -13.54 -4.26 -0.41
CA MET A 41 -12.58 -4.48 0.67
C MET A 41 -13.25 -4.38 2.05
N LYS A 42 -14.12 -3.38 2.22
CA LYS A 42 -14.90 -3.23 3.46
C LYS A 42 -15.74 -4.48 3.72
N GLU A 43 -16.48 -4.96 2.73
CA GLU A 43 -17.33 -6.15 2.87
C GLU A 43 -16.50 -7.40 3.18
N ALA A 44 -15.43 -7.64 2.43
CA ALA A 44 -14.56 -8.80 2.64
C ALA A 44 -13.93 -8.82 4.03
N LEU A 45 -13.53 -7.65 4.57
CA LEU A 45 -13.04 -7.52 5.94
C LEU A 45 -14.14 -7.80 6.97
N LEU A 46 -15.36 -7.30 6.77
CA LEU A 46 -16.49 -7.52 7.68
C LEU A 46 -16.88 -9.00 7.77
N PHE A 47 -16.77 -9.75 6.67
CA PHE A 47 -17.02 -11.18 6.64
C PHE A 47 -15.80 -12.05 6.97
N GLY A 48 -14.64 -11.44 7.26
CA GLY A 48 -13.41 -12.18 7.56
C GLY A 48 -12.84 -13.00 6.39
N ASN A 49 -13.22 -12.68 5.14
CA ASN A 49 -12.79 -13.42 3.95
C ASN A 49 -11.40 -12.97 3.50
N MET A 50 -10.36 -13.45 4.19
CA MET A 50 -8.96 -13.07 3.92
C MET A 50 -8.46 -13.42 2.50
N PRO A 51 -8.83 -14.56 1.89
CA PRO A 51 -8.53 -14.81 0.48
C PRO A 51 -9.07 -13.72 -0.45
N GLU A 52 -10.31 -13.28 -0.23
CA GLU A 52 -10.90 -12.22 -1.04
C GLU A 52 -10.29 -10.84 -0.76
N VAL A 53 -9.95 -10.54 0.50
CA VAL A 53 -9.15 -9.36 0.86
C VAL A 53 -7.85 -9.32 0.04
N GLY A 54 -7.16 -10.45 -0.11
CA GLY A 54 -5.96 -10.57 -0.95
C GLY A 54 -6.24 -10.26 -2.43
N ARG A 55 -7.28 -10.84 -3.02
CA ARG A 55 -7.65 -10.59 -4.42
C ARG A 55 -8.03 -9.14 -4.68
N ILE A 56 -8.87 -8.55 -3.83
CA ILE A 56 -9.26 -7.14 -3.88
C ILE A 56 -8.03 -6.24 -3.74
N LEU A 57 -7.12 -6.57 -2.82
CA LEU A 57 -5.88 -5.81 -2.63
C LEU A 57 -5.01 -5.80 -3.88
N ALA A 58 -4.86 -6.95 -4.55
CA ALA A 58 -4.11 -7.07 -5.80
C ALA A 58 -4.75 -6.29 -6.94
N ARG A 59 -6.07 -6.46 -7.17
CA ARG A 59 -6.81 -5.70 -8.20
C ARG A 59 -6.75 -4.19 -7.94
N GLY A 60 -6.92 -3.79 -6.69
CA GLY A 60 -6.81 -2.40 -6.27
C GLY A 60 -5.41 -1.81 -6.46
N TRP A 61 -4.34 -2.60 -6.30
CA TRP A 61 -2.99 -2.14 -6.59
C TRP A 61 -2.76 -1.94 -8.10
N GLU A 62 -3.21 -2.87 -8.92
CA GLU A 62 -3.10 -2.77 -10.38
C GLU A 62 -3.90 -1.55 -10.91
N ALA A 63 -5.14 -1.38 -10.46
CA ALA A 63 -5.93 -0.19 -10.77
C ALA A 63 -5.20 1.09 -10.31
N LYS A 64 -4.58 1.09 -9.13
CA LYS A 64 -3.83 2.25 -8.64
C LYS A 64 -2.68 2.64 -9.57
N LYS A 65 -1.90 1.67 -10.07
CA LYS A 65 -0.80 1.93 -11.02
C LYS A 65 -1.29 2.58 -12.32
N GLN A 66 -2.51 2.25 -12.74
CA GLN A 66 -3.13 2.81 -13.94
C GLN A 66 -3.64 4.25 -13.78
N THR A 67 -3.75 4.76 -12.54
CA THR A 67 -4.18 6.15 -12.30
C THR A 67 -3.14 7.19 -12.70
N SER A 68 -1.84 6.85 -12.57
CA SER A 68 -0.71 7.69 -12.95
C SER A 68 0.57 6.87 -12.99
N ALA A 69 1.42 7.11 -14.00
CA ALA A 69 2.73 6.47 -14.11
C ALA A 69 3.66 6.75 -12.91
N ALA A 70 3.40 7.82 -12.15
CA ALA A 70 4.19 8.18 -10.97
C ALA A 70 3.83 7.37 -9.71
N VAL A 71 2.82 6.49 -9.77
CA VAL A 71 2.38 5.68 -8.63
C VAL A 71 3.40 4.60 -8.26
N SER A 72 4.09 4.04 -9.25
CA SER A 72 5.09 2.98 -9.05
C SER A 72 6.42 3.34 -9.71
N SER A 73 7.46 2.60 -9.38
CA SER A 73 8.81 2.74 -9.95
C SER A 73 9.46 1.35 -10.08
N PRO A 74 10.53 1.20 -10.88
CA PRO A 74 11.21 -0.09 -11.04
C PRO A 74 11.65 -0.72 -9.72
N GLU A 75 12.05 0.09 -8.73
CA GLU A 75 12.44 -0.39 -7.41
C GLU A 75 11.23 -0.88 -6.59
N VAL A 76 10.07 -0.24 -6.75
CA VAL A 76 8.82 -0.69 -6.13
C VAL A 76 8.37 -1.99 -6.77
N GLU A 77 8.39 -2.10 -8.10
CA GLU A 77 8.02 -3.35 -8.79
C GLU A 77 8.96 -4.49 -8.35
N ARG A 78 10.28 -4.25 -8.27
CA ARG A 78 11.24 -5.25 -7.76
C ARG A 78 10.92 -5.71 -6.33
N LEU A 79 10.54 -4.79 -5.44
CA LEU A 79 10.11 -5.14 -4.09
C LEU A 79 8.86 -6.03 -4.11
N PHE A 80 7.89 -5.71 -4.96
CA PHE A 80 6.66 -6.49 -5.10
C PHE A 80 6.93 -7.87 -5.69
N ASP A 81 7.77 -7.97 -6.71
CA ASP A 81 8.14 -9.24 -7.33
C ASP A 81 8.79 -10.19 -6.33
N ILE A 82 9.73 -9.69 -5.52
CA ILE A 82 10.37 -10.48 -4.46
C ILE A 82 9.35 -10.88 -3.40
N ALA A 83 8.47 -9.98 -2.96
CA ALA A 83 7.47 -10.32 -1.96
C ALA A 83 6.48 -11.38 -2.47
N LEU A 84 5.91 -11.18 -3.65
CA LEU A 84 4.89 -12.05 -4.25
C LEU A 84 5.45 -13.43 -4.58
N SER A 85 6.64 -13.51 -5.19
CA SER A 85 7.28 -14.77 -5.56
C SER A 85 7.67 -15.63 -4.35
N ASN A 86 7.75 -15.04 -3.15
CA ASN A 86 8.17 -15.72 -1.92
C ASN A 86 7.04 -15.90 -0.88
N GLY A 87 5.79 -15.63 -1.25
CA GLY A 87 4.62 -15.97 -0.42
C GLY A 87 3.75 -14.81 0.03
N ALA A 88 3.99 -13.58 -0.44
CA ALA A 88 2.99 -12.52 -0.34
C ALA A 88 1.80 -12.84 -1.27
N LEU A 89 0.59 -12.75 -0.74
CA LEU A 89 -0.66 -12.93 -1.50
C LEU A 89 -0.98 -11.69 -2.33
N ALA A 90 -0.73 -10.52 -1.76
CA ALA A 90 -0.96 -9.22 -2.41
C ALA A 90 -0.22 -8.13 -1.65
N GLY A 91 -0.09 -6.96 -2.26
CA GLY A 91 0.43 -5.77 -1.60
C GLY A 91 -0.05 -4.49 -2.25
N LYS A 92 0.22 -3.36 -1.61
CA LYS A 92 0.03 -2.02 -2.18
C LYS A 92 0.96 -1.01 -1.53
N LEU A 93 1.30 0.06 -2.27
CA LEU A 93 1.86 1.25 -1.64
C LEU A 93 0.77 2.03 -0.89
N SER A 94 1.12 2.45 0.33
CA SER A 94 0.36 3.40 1.14
C SER A 94 0.55 4.83 0.60
N GLY A 95 -0.45 5.70 0.79
CA GLY A 95 -0.43 7.08 0.31
C GLY A 95 -0.68 7.24 -1.19
N ALA A 96 -0.17 8.31 -1.82
CA ALA A 96 -0.39 8.59 -3.24
C ALA A 96 0.36 7.62 -4.18
N GLY A 97 1.57 7.18 -3.79
CA GLY A 97 2.46 6.35 -4.60
C GLY A 97 3.90 6.87 -4.59
N GLY A 98 4.78 6.28 -5.38
CA GLY A 98 6.15 6.75 -5.63
C GLY A 98 7.17 6.55 -4.50
N GLY A 99 6.76 5.96 -3.36
CA GLY A 99 7.64 5.69 -2.22
C GLY A 99 6.87 5.48 -0.91
N GLY A 100 7.56 5.65 0.22
CA GLY A 100 6.99 5.50 1.55
C GLY A 100 6.84 4.03 1.98
N PHE A 101 5.65 3.66 2.45
CA PHE A 101 5.39 2.32 2.96
C PHE A 101 4.67 1.45 1.94
N ALA A 102 5.22 0.27 1.66
CA ALA A 102 4.50 -0.85 1.09
C ALA A 102 3.86 -1.69 2.21
N MET A 103 2.63 -2.14 1.98
CA MET A 103 1.94 -3.11 2.82
C MET A 103 1.70 -4.38 2.03
N PHE A 104 2.01 -5.52 2.64
CA PHE A 104 1.82 -6.84 2.06
C PHE A 104 0.92 -7.68 2.95
N LEU A 105 -0.03 -8.38 2.33
CA LEU A 105 -0.76 -9.49 2.91
C LEU A 105 0.04 -10.76 2.61
N ILE A 106 0.49 -11.47 3.65
CA ILE A 106 1.42 -12.60 3.51
C ILE A 106 0.89 -13.78 4.32
N ASP A 107 1.05 -14.99 3.80
CA ASP A 107 0.88 -16.20 4.59
C ASP A 107 1.75 -16.13 5.86
N PRO A 108 1.18 -16.30 7.07
CA PRO A 108 1.93 -16.22 8.31
C PRO A 108 3.18 -17.10 8.36
N THR A 109 3.14 -18.28 7.74
CA THR A 109 4.25 -19.24 7.68
C THR A 109 5.40 -18.76 6.79
N ARG A 110 5.12 -17.88 5.83
CA ARG A 110 6.11 -17.31 4.89
C ARG A 110 6.64 -15.95 5.34
N ARG A 111 6.00 -15.30 6.32
CA ARG A 111 6.31 -13.92 6.73
C ARG A 111 7.79 -13.71 7.06
N SER A 112 8.39 -14.58 7.86
CA SER A 112 9.79 -14.43 8.29
C SER A 112 10.76 -14.56 7.11
N GLN A 113 10.52 -15.51 6.21
CA GLN A 113 11.31 -15.70 4.99
C GLN A 113 11.24 -14.46 4.10
N VAL A 114 10.04 -13.96 3.81
CA VAL A 114 9.85 -12.76 2.97
C VAL A 114 10.51 -11.53 3.60
N ALA A 115 10.34 -11.33 4.90
CA ALA A 115 10.94 -10.20 5.59
C ALA A 115 12.48 -10.24 5.55
N HIS A 116 13.06 -11.42 5.74
CA HIS A 116 14.50 -11.62 5.66
C HIS A 116 15.04 -11.28 4.26
N LEU A 117 14.44 -11.84 3.20
CA LEU A 117 14.85 -11.58 1.81
C LEU A 117 14.79 -10.08 1.45
N ILE A 118 13.74 -9.39 1.90
CA ILE A 118 13.58 -7.95 1.65
C ILE A 118 14.70 -7.14 2.30
N ASN A 119 15.04 -7.46 3.55
CA ASN A 119 16.10 -6.77 4.29
C ASN A 119 17.49 -7.10 3.72
N GLU A 120 17.77 -8.38 3.41
CA GLU A 120 19.05 -8.81 2.84
C GLU A 120 19.35 -8.17 1.48
N GLN A 121 18.33 -8.07 0.63
CA GLN A 121 18.47 -7.44 -0.69
C GLN A 121 18.42 -5.90 -0.65
N SER A 122 18.39 -5.29 0.54
CA SER A 122 18.30 -3.85 0.74
C SER A 122 17.13 -3.20 -0.01
N LEU A 123 16.00 -3.91 -0.15
CA LEU A 123 14.80 -3.42 -0.86
C LEU A 123 13.93 -2.49 0.00
N GLY A 124 14.23 -2.42 1.30
CA GLY A 124 13.56 -1.55 2.26
C GLY A 124 13.71 -2.10 3.68
N ARG A 125 13.17 -1.38 4.65
CA ARG A 125 13.15 -1.81 6.06
C ARG A 125 11.80 -2.41 6.42
N THR A 126 11.78 -3.66 6.86
CA THR A 126 10.54 -4.32 7.28
C THR A 126 10.09 -3.86 8.66
N GLU A 127 8.78 -3.66 8.83
CA GLU A 127 8.14 -3.23 10.08
C GLU A 127 6.88 -4.07 10.34
N THR A 128 6.57 -4.30 11.62
CA THR A 128 5.32 -4.95 12.02
C THR A 128 4.14 -3.98 11.87
N CYS A 129 3.06 -4.44 11.26
CA CYS A 129 1.80 -3.71 11.25
C CYS A 129 1.05 -3.99 12.57
N ARG A 130 0.83 -2.96 13.38
CA ARG A 130 -0.05 -3.00 14.55
C ARG A 130 -1.13 -1.94 14.35
N LEU A 131 -2.40 -2.36 14.42
CA LEU A 131 -3.53 -1.44 14.39
C LEU A 131 -3.76 -0.89 15.81
N ILE A 132 -4.03 0.40 15.89
CA ILE A 132 -4.34 1.14 17.13
C ILE A 132 -5.76 1.65 16.95
N VAL A 133 -6.61 1.43 17.95
CA VAL A 133 -8.03 1.84 17.91
C VAL A 133 -8.24 3.18 18.61
N GLU A 134 -7.30 3.56 19.47
CA GLU A 134 -7.24 4.86 20.12
C GLU A 134 -6.96 5.95 19.08
N ALA A 135 -7.75 7.02 19.15
CA ALA A 135 -7.55 8.22 18.33
C ALA A 135 -6.50 9.14 18.96
N ALA A 136 -6.35 10.35 18.39
CA ALA A 136 -5.47 11.36 18.95
C ALA A 136 -5.87 11.71 20.39
N THR A 137 -4.90 11.63 21.31
CA THR A 137 -5.05 11.98 22.73
C THR A 137 -4.07 13.09 23.09
N SER A 138 -4.46 13.99 23.99
CA SER A 138 -3.58 14.96 24.63
C SER A 138 -3.53 14.73 26.14
N TRP A 139 -2.46 15.19 26.78
CA TRP A 139 -2.33 15.21 28.23
C TRP A 139 -1.61 16.50 28.64
N GLU A 140 -1.85 16.95 29.87
CA GLU A 140 -1.12 18.05 30.48
C GLU A 140 -0.05 17.51 31.43
N TYR A 141 1.12 18.12 31.42
CA TYR A 141 2.17 17.85 32.39
C TYR A 141 2.13 18.90 33.50
N PRO A 142 2.16 18.52 34.79
CA PRO A 142 2.14 19.49 35.88
C PRO A 142 3.33 20.44 35.76
N ARG A 143 3.07 21.76 35.76
CA ARG A 143 4.12 22.75 35.99
C ARG A 143 4.36 22.80 37.49
N TRP A 144 5.53 22.37 37.93
CA TRP A 144 5.99 22.58 39.31
C TRP A 144 6.14 24.10 39.51
N VAL A 145 5.40 24.67 40.46
CA VAL A 145 5.48 26.07 40.92
C VAL A 145 6.38 26.13 42.14
#